data_AF-I2N7Y2-F1
#
_entry.id   AF-I2N7Y2-F1
#
_cell.length_a   1.000
_cell.length_b   1.000
_cell.length_c   1.000
_cell.angle_alpha   90.00
_cell.angle_beta   90.00
_cell.angle_gamma   90.00
#
_symmetry.space_group_name_H-M   'P 1'
#
loop_
_entity.id
_entity.type
_entity.pdbx_description
1 polymer ?
#
loop_
_entity_poly.entity_id
_entity_poly.type
_entity_poly.pdbx_seq_one_letter_code
_entity_poly.pdbx_strand_id
1 'polypeptide(L)'
;MPHPASDPVRLAGDIARRIDQLAEHLIAAPPPLAAQIIATVLDSDEGVLGRFTTLVATGSHFAQEHAEAGELAPEVWLALGRAANELYGIGTDLDEHTDTLKQLAHPEPPEASPPMAKSASPLITRRHR
;
A
#
# COMPACT_ATOMS: atom_id res chain seq x y z
N MET A 1 18.47 -29.59 23.29
CA MET A 1 17.55 -29.31 22.18
C MET A 1 17.18 -27.84 22.25
N PRO A 2 17.56 -26.97 21.29
CA PRO A 2 17.11 -25.59 21.33
C PRO A 2 15.59 -25.55 21.14
N HIS A 3 14.92 -24.73 21.95
CA HIS A 3 13.47 -24.63 22.00
C HIS A 3 12.93 -23.93 20.73
N PRO A 4 11.91 -24.46 20.03
CA PRO A 4 11.42 -23.92 18.75
C PRO A 4 10.69 -22.57 18.84
N ALA A 5 10.62 -21.94 20.02
CA ALA A 5 10.20 -20.54 20.17
C ALA A 5 11.07 -19.54 19.37
N SER A 6 12.19 -20.00 18.81
CA SER A 6 13.06 -19.21 17.95
C SER A 6 12.46 -18.83 16.59
N ASP A 7 11.35 -19.42 16.14
CA ASP A 7 10.86 -19.18 14.76
C ASP A 7 9.93 -17.96 14.63
N PRO A 8 8.87 -17.78 15.47
CA PRO A 8 7.95 -16.64 15.32
C PRO A 8 8.55 -15.30 15.75
N VAL A 9 9.37 -15.29 16.81
CA VAL A 9 10.06 -14.06 17.26
C VAL A 9 11.09 -13.62 16.22
N ARG A 10 11.80 -14.58 15.61
CA ARG A 10 12.72 -14.30 14.50
C ARG A 10 11.94 -13.79 13.28
N LEU A 11 10.78 -14.37 12.98
CA LEU A 11 9.91 -13.87 11.91
C LEU A 11 9.52 -12.41 12.12
N ALA A 12 9.14 -12.00 13.34
CA ALA A 12 8.86 -10.60 13.65
C ALA A 12 10.09 -9.69 13.38
N GLY A 13 11.28 -10.14 13.79
CA GLY A 13 12.53 -9.44 13.48
C GLY A 13 12.85 -9.38 11.98
N ASP A 14 12.54 -10.45 11.23
CA ASP A 14 12.72 -10.50 9.78
C ASP A 14 11.76 -9.55 9.05
N ILE A 15 10.51 -9.45 9.51
CA ILE A 15 9.54 -8.49 9.00
C ILE A 15 10.03 -7.06 9.21
N ALA A 16 10.49 -6.72 10.42
CA ALA A 16 11.04 -5.39 10.70
C ALA A 16 12.21 -5.04 9.76
N ARG A 17 13.16 -5.95 9.59
CA ARG A 17 14.28 -5.75 8.65
C ARG A 17 13.84 -5.58 7.20
N ARG A 18 12.80 -6.30 6.76
CA ARG A 18 12.25 -6.16 5.40
C ARG A 18 11.55 -4.82 5.20
N ILE A 19 10.90 -4.28 6.23
CA ILE A 19 10.30 -2.94 6.21
C ILE A 19 11.41 -1.88 6.04
N ASP A 20 12.52 -1.99 6.78
CA ASP A 20 13.67 -1.08 6.64
C ASP A 20 14.24 -1.14 5.21
N GLN A 21 14.44 -2.34 4.66
CA GLN A 21 14.91 -2.52 3.28
C GLN A 21 13.93 -1.93 2.26
N LEU A 22 12.62 -2.07 2.49
CA LEU A 22 11.60 -1.47 1.61
C LEU A 22 11.67 0.06 1.63
N ALA A 23 11.95 0.66 2.79
CA ALA A 23 12.16 2.11 2.90
C ALA A 23 13.40 2.57 2.12
N GLU A 24 14.51 1.82 2.17
CA GLU A 24 15.70 2.10 1.35
C GLU A 24 15.39 2.04 -0.15
N HIS A 25 14.62 1.03 -0.58
CA HIS A 25 14.20 0.91 -1.97
C HIS A 25 13.28 2.06 -2.39
N LEU A 26 12.36 2.48 -1.53
CA LEU A 26 11.46 3.59 -1.81
C LEU A 26 12.22 4.91 -2.03
N ILE A 27 13.25 5.19 -1.22
CA ILE A 27 14.10 6.38 -1.35
C ILE A 27 14.81 6.41 -2.71
N ALA A 28 15.27 5.25 -3.19
CA ALA A 28 16.01 5.13 -4.45
C ALA A 28 15.12 4.96 -5.69
N ALA A 29 13.81 4.73 -5.52
CA ALA A 29 12.92 4.36 -6.61
C ALA A 29 12.57 5.55 -7.51
N PRO A 30 12.49 5.36 -8.85
CA PRO A 30 11.88 6.35 -9.74
C PRO A 30 10.38 6.50 -9.44
N PRO A 31 9.75 7.64 -9.79
CA PRO A 31 8.39 7.96 -9.37
C PRO A 31 7.33 6.88 -9.64
N PRO A 32 7.28 6.19 -10.80
CA PRO A 32 6.28 5.14 -11.03
C PRO A 32 6.46 3.93 -10.09
N LEU A 33 7.71 3.54 -9.83
CA LEU A 33 8.01 2.43 -8.93
C LEU A 33 7.75 2.82 -7.47
N ALA A 34 8.09 4.06 -7.07
CA ALA A 34 7.77 4.58 -5.76
C ALA A 34 6.24 4.59 -5.52
N ALA A 35 5.47 5.04 -6.52
CA ALA A 35 4.01 5.02 -6.44
C ALA A 35 3.44 3.61 -6.30
N GLN A 36 4.00 2.64 -7.04
CA GLN A 36 3.61 1.23 -6.92
C GLN A 36 3.94 0.67 -5.52
N ILE A 37 5.14 0.94 -5.00
CA ILE A 37 5.55 0.52 -3.65
C ILE A 37 4.58 1.09 -2.61
N ILE A 38 4.32 2.41 -2.65
CA ILE A 38 3.42 3.07 -1.70
C ILE A 38 2.00 2.50 -1.82
N ALA A 39 1.47 2.34 -3.02
CA ALA A 39 0.14 1.75 -3.22
C ALA A 39 0.03 0.34 -2.62
N THR A 40 1.05 -0.52 -2.78
CA THR A 40 1.07 -1.87 -2.18
C THR A 40 1.22 -1.83 -0.66
N VAL A 41 1.95 -0.87 -0.10
CA VAL A 41 2.10 -0.73 1.35
C VAL A 41 0.81 -0.25 2.00
N LEU A 42 0.13 0.72 1.37
CA LEU A 42 -1.05 1.39 1.92
C LEU A 42 -2.36 0.66 1.66
N ASP A 43 -2.39 -0.31 0.75
CA ASP A 43 -3.57 -1.17 0.52
C ASP A 43 -4.09 -1.72 1.86
N SER A 44 -5.32 -1.34 2.17
CA SER A 44 -5.94 -1.55 3.49
C SER A 44 -6.46 -2.97 3.68
N ASP A 45 -6.66 -3.71 2.59
CA ASP A 45 -7.10 -5.11 2.61
C ASP A 45 -5.90 -6.07 2.57
N GLU A 46 -5.07 -5.99 1.52
CA GLU A 46 -4.04 -6.99 1.23
C GLU A 46 -2.60 -6.46 1.43
N GLY A 47 -2.46 -5.15 1.64
CA GLY A 47 -1.19 -4.46 1.81
C GLY A 47 -0.54 -4.64 3.18
N VAL A 48 0.62 -4.02 3.34
CA VAL A 48 1.41 -4.10 4.58
C VAL A 48 0.63 -3.48 5.75
N LEU A 49 -0.02 -2.33 5.52
CA LEU A 49 -0.83 -1.65 6.53
C LEU A 49 -2.02 -2.52 6.98
N GLY A 50 -2.80 -3.07 6.04
CA GLY A 50 -3.94 -3.95 6.36
C GLY A 50 -3.54 -5.18 7.19
N ARG A 51 -2.47 -5.87 6.78
CA ARG A 51 -1.94 -7.03 7.50
C ARG A 51 -1.39 -6.66 8.88
N PHE A 52 -0.72 -5.52 9.00
CA PHE A 52 -0.22 -5.04 10.29
C PHE A 52 -1.37 -4.67 11.24
N THR A 53 -2.43 -4.02 10.74
CA THR A 53 -3.66 -3.77 11.49
C THR A 53 -4.27 -5.07 12.03
N THR A 54 -4.33 -6.11 11.20
CA THR A 54 -4.83 -7.43 11.62
C THR A 54 -3.93 -8.07 12.69
N LEU A 55 -2.61 -7.92 12.58
CA LEU A 55 -1.67 -8.42 13.59
C LEU A 55 -1.86 -7.71 14.94
N VAL A 56 -2.05 -6.38 14.95
CA VAL A 56 -2.33 -5.61 16.17
C VAL A 56 -3.68 -5.99 16.77
N ALA A 57 -4.72 -6.17 15.94
CA ALA A 57 -6.03 -6.65 16.40
C ALA A 57 -5.94 -8.05 17.03
N THR A 58 -5.15 -8.95 16.43
CA THR A 58 -4.88 -10.29 17.00
C THR A 58 -4.16 -10.17 18.35
N GLY A 59 -3.18 -9.26 18.46
CA GLY A 59 -2.52 -8.95 19.73
C GLY A 59 -3.46 -8.41 20.80
N SER A 60 -4.46 -7.61 20.40
CA SER A 60 -5.53 -7.13 21.29
C SER A 60 -6.36 -8.28 21.86
N HIS A 61 -6.75 -9.25 21.03
CA HIS A 61 -7.47 -10.45 21.51
C HIS A 61 -6.61 -11.29 22.48
N PHE A 62 -5.34 -11.50 22.17
CA PHE A 62 -4.41 -12.14 23.10
C PHE A 62 -4.35 -11.39 24.44
N ALA A 63 -4.22 -10.06 24.40
CA ALA A 63 -4.15 -9.24 25.60
C ALA A 63 -5.46 -9.25 26.40
N GLN A 64 -6.62 -9.35 25.72
CA GLN A 64 -7.93 -9.50 26.36
C GLN A 64 -7.98 -10.77 27.20
N GLU A 65 -7.67 -11.93 26.60
CA GLU A 65 -7.71 -13.23 27.29
C GLU A 65 -6.83 -13.23 28.54
N HIS A 66 -5.65 -12.63 28.45
CA HIS A 66 -4.69 -12.58 29.56
C HIS A 66 -5.03 -11.49 30.58
N ALA A 67 -5.71 -10.41 30.19
CA ALA A 67 -6.24 -9.43 31.14
C ALA A 67 -7.41 -10.00 31.94
N GLU A 68 -8.31 -10.76 31.30
CA GLU A 68 -9.41 -11.46 31.97
C GLU A 68 -8.91 -12.53 32.96
N ALA A 69 -7.78 -13.17 32.65
CA ALA A 69 -7.08 -14.09 33.55
C ALA A 69 -6.27 -13.40 34.67
N GLY A 70 -6.12 -12.07 34.63
CA GLY A 70 -5.33 -11.30 35.60
C GLY A 70 -3.81 -11.35 35.39
N GLU A 71 -3.35 -11.82 34.23
CA GLU A 71 -1.93 -11.94 33.85
C GLU A 71 -1.39 -10.66 33.21
N LEU A 72 -2.27 -9.87 32.58
CA LEU A 72 -1.97 -8.56 32.01
C LEU A 72 -2.85 -7.47 32.61
N ALA A 73 -2.33 -6.24 32.59
CA ALA A 73 -3.11 -5.07 32.94
C ALA A 73 -4.17 -4.80 31.84
N PRO A 74 -5.44 -4.53 32.18
CA PRO A 74 -6.50 -4.24 31.21
C PRO A 74 -6.16 -3.10 30.24
N GLU A 75 -5.33 -2.15 30.66
CA GLU A 75 -4.85 -1.03 29.85
C GLU A 75 -4.08 -1.51 28.61
N VAL A 76 -3.40 -2.66 28.67
CA VAL A 76 -2.67 -3.23 27.52
C VAL A 76 -3.64 -3.67 26.43
N TRP A 77 -4.71 -4.37 26.81
CA TRP A 77 -5.79 -4.74 25.89
C TRP A 77 -6.44 -3.50 25.28
N LEU A 78 -6.81 -2.52 26.10
CA LEU A 78 -7.44 -1.29 25.62
C LEU A 78 -6.53 -0.50 24.67
N ALA A 79 -5.23 -0.44 24.96
CA ALA A 79 -4.26 0.25 24.11
C ALA A 79 -4.12 -0.45 22.74
N LEU A 80 -4.00 -1.78 22.72
CA LEU A 80 -3.90 -2.54 21.47
C LEU A 80 -5.20 -2.47 20.65
N GLY A 81 -6.35 -2.55 21.31
CA GLY A 81 -7.65 -2.40 20.64
C GLY A 81 -7.84 -1.00 20.04
N ARG A 82 -7.43 0.05 20.76
CA ARG A 82 -7.44 1.42 20.22
C ARG A 82 -6.50 1.55 19.02
N ALA A 83 -5.26 1.05 19.14
CA ALA A 83 -4.29 1.11 18.06
C ALA A 83 -4.79 0.40 16.80
N ALA A 84 -5.41 -0.78 16.93
CA ALA A 84 -6.01 -1.49 15.79
C ALA A 84 -7.11 -0.66 15.11
N ASN A 85 -7.99 -0.02 15.88
CA ASN A 85 -9.05 0.84 15.34
C ASN A 85 -8.50 2.08 14.64
N GLU A 86 -7.48 2.73 15.22
CA GLU A 86 -6.83 3.89 14.61
C GLU A 86 -6.12 3.52 13.32
N LEU A 87 -5.39 2.39 13.28
CA LEU A 87 -4.74 1.89 12.07
C LEU A 87 -5.75 1.52 10.98
N TYR A 88 -6.89 0.93 11.34
CA TYR A 88 -7.98 0.65 10.39
C TYR A 88 -8.56 1.94 9.80
N GLY A 89 -8.80 2.96 10.64
CA GLY A 89 -9.25 4.28 10.18
C GLY A 89 -8.25 4.91 9.22
N ILE A 90 -6.97 4.93 9.58
CA ILE A 90 -5.89 5.44 8.71
C ILE A 90 -5.85 4.68 7.38
N GLY A 91 -5.98 3.35 7.40
CA GLY A 91 -6.00 2.54 6.19
C GLY A 91 -7.19 2.90 5.28
N THR A 92 -8.36 3.15 5.86
CA THR A 92 -9.54 3.59 5.11
C THR A 92 -9.31 4.95 4.44
N ASP A 93 -8.80 5.93 5.19
CA ASP A 93 -8.52 7.27 4.67
C ASP A 93 -7.46 7.23 3.54
N LEU A 94 -6.45 6.37 3.67
CA LEU A 94 -5.40 6.24 2.66
C LEU A 94 -5.85 5.48 1.41
N ASP A 95 -6.81 4.56 1.53
CA ASP A 95 -7.33 3.81 0.39
C ASP A 95 -8.01 4.73 -0.64
N GLU A 96 -8.63 5.82 -0.19
CA GLU A 96 -9.18 6.88 -1.04
C GLU A 96 -8.13 7.49 -2.00
N HIS A 97 -6.84 7.40 -1.65
CA HIS A 97 -5.73 7.94 -2.43
C HIS A 97 -4.96 6.88 -3.23
N THR A 98 -5.22 5.59 -3.01
CA THR A 98 -4.52 4.49 -3.68
C THR A 98 -4.72 4.53 -5.20
N ASP A 99 -5.89 4.92 -5.69
CA ASP A 99 -6.15 5.03 -7.13
C ASP A 99 -5.30 6.09 -7.83
N THR A 100 -5.05 7.21 -7.14
CA THR A 100 -4.15 8.26 -7.67
C THR A 100 -2.71 7.74 -7.77
N LEU A 101 -2.26 6.96 -6.79
CA LEU A 101 -0.94 6.32 -6.81
C LEU A 101 -0.85 5.25 -7.91
N LYS A 102 -1.91 4.45 -8.11
CA LYS A 102 -1.98 3.46 -9.19
C LYS A 102 -1.86 4.10 -10.58
N GLN A 103 -2.50 5.26 -10.79
CA GLN A 103 -2.37 6.04 -12.04
C GLN A 103 -0.94 6.55 -12.26
N LEU A 104 -0.26 7.00 -11.20
CA LEU A 104 1.14 7.43 -11.29
C LEU A 104 2.09 6.25 -11.57
N ALA A 105 1.79 5.07 -11.03
CA ALA A 105 2.55 3.84 -11.28
C ALA A 105 2.42 3.34 -12.72
N HIS A 106 1.25 3.56 -13.35
CA HIS A 106 0.95 3.14 -14.72
C HIS A 106 0.38 4.33 -15.49
N PRO A 107 1.24 5.26 -15.97
CA PRO A 107 0.76 6.38 -16.77
C PRO A 107 0.11 5.83 -18.03
N GLU A 108 -1.21 6.02 -18.13
CA GLU A 108 -1.97 5.61 -19.32
C GLU A 108 -1.37 6.35 -20.53
N PRO A 109 -1.06 5.66 -21.64
CA PRO A 109 -0.58 6.34 -22.82
C PRO A 109 -1.66 7.35 -23.27
N PRO A 110 -1.27 8.58 -23.66
CA PRO A 110 -2.25 9.58 -24.06
C PRO A 110 -3.11 8.99 -25.18
N GLU A 111 -4.45 9.07 -25.03
CA GLU A 111 -5.38 8.68 -26.08
C GLU A 111 -4.92 9.34 -27.39
N ALA A 112 -4.56 8.50 -28.36
CA ALA A 112 -4.17 8.96 -29.68
C ALA A 112 -5.33 9.77 -30.24
N SER A 113 -5.20 11.10 -30.27
CA SER A 113 -6.13 11.97 -30.97
C SER A 113 -6.29 11.42 -32.39
N PRO A 114 -7.52 11.27 -32.92
CA PRO A 114 -7.72 10.72 -34.25
C PRO A 114 -6.91 11.54 -35.25
N PRO A 115 -6.26 10.91 -36.24
CA PRO A 115 -5.44 11.64 -37.19
C PRO A 115 -6.32 12.68 -37.86
N MET A 116 -6.00 13.97 -37.69
CA MET A 116 -6.57 15.04 -38.49
C MET A 116 -6.46 14.61 -39.95
N ALA A 117 -7.59 14.32 -40.57
CA ALA A 117 -7.67 14.04 -41.99
C ALA A 117 -7.01 15.22 -42.70
N LYS A 118 -5.85 14.96 -43.33
CA LYS A 118 -5.17 15.95 -44.17
C LYS A 118 -6.18 16.40 -45.22
N SER A 119 -6.64 17.63 -45.13
CA SER A 119 -7.52 18.24 -46.12
C SER A 119 -6.80 18.20 -47.47
N ALA A 120 -7.30 17.35 -48.38
CA ALA A 120 -6.84 17.32 -49.75
C ALA A 120 -7.13 18.69 -50.36
N SER A 121 -6.08 19.46 -50.65
CA SER A 121 -6.22 20.73 -51.36
C SER A 121 -6.72 20.46 -52.78
N PRO A 122 -7.73 21.17 -53.29
CA PRO A 122 -8.22 20.96 -54.64
C PRO A 122 -7.17 21.43 -55.65
N LEU A 123 -6.71 20.52 -56.50
CA LEU A 123 -5.86 20.82 -57.65
C LEU A 123 -6.63 21.70 -58.63
N ILE A 124 -6.31 22.99 -58.65
CA ILE A 124 -6.78 23.93 -59.66
C ILE A 124 -6.04 23.61 -60.97
N THR A 125 -6.70 22.89 -61.88
CA THR A 125 -6.24 22.77 -63.27
C THR A 125 -6.38 24.13 -63.98
N ARG A 126 -5.24 24.80 -64.21
CA ARG A 126 -5.15 25.93 -65.15
C ARG A 126 -5.29 25.41 -66.57
N ARG A 127 -6.43 25.68 -67.21
CA ARG A 127 -6.62 25.52 -68.65
C ARG A 127 -5.98 26.72 -69.35
N HIS A 128 -4.82 26.52 -69.98
CA HIS A 128 -4.21 27.50 -70.87
C HIS A 128 -4.77 27.31 -72.28
N ARG A 129 -5.44 28.38 -72.77
CA ARG A 129 -5.89 28.72 -74.13
C ARG A 129 -6.57 27.63 -74.96
#